data_AF-C3YSD3-F1
#
_entry.id   AF-C3YSD3-F1
#
_cell.length_a   1.000
_cell.length_b   1.000
_cell.length_c   1.000
_cell.angle_alpha   90.00
_cell.angle_beta   90.00
_cell.angle_gamma   90.00
#
_symmetry.space_group_name_H-M   'P 1'
#
loop_
_entity.id
_entity.type
_entity.pdbx_description
1 polymer ?
#
loop_
_entity_poly.entity_id
_entity_poly.type
_entity_poly.pdbx_seq_one_letter_code
_entity_poly.pdbx_strand_id
1 'polypeptide(L)'
;MKARLSQDGTKLVTSYELSPIDFDRTGVLKLWTLSQLISYSGPEESPVFYIPGHLKTVASFVRYQEFYLHPEFYTKVKFNSTVEVVSGVGFVGKTSWICKGDVRLAKSQDIICHFNLQLVNVDMSTRQPTALPQNLRLKGKGPRPTFDLPMASSSQLMYSDKFRVEESDVDANDHAKQSAFIRFCSDAAVFGTKAGCFPSLREDLLKFHVKKIAMLFQKEALLGDMLGVESWEIPSKPSNSTARKKGVDNISPGEMASVNSVSDGKSYAASEVLLAAAQTGSIQGVKAALKDGFLTTWTLSKLIMYSRPEQSAVFYMPGFLETVASFLRYQEIHLHPEFYTKVKFNSTVEVVAGVGYVGKTSWICQGHVRLATSQDILCHYNCQLVYVDISTRQPIVLPQHLRLKGKGLRPTFDLSPVSPNTPMYSHKFSIVESDIDGNGHTNQSVFIRLCSDTAVLGTKAGCYPSLSGDVLKYRVKKIAMLFQEESLVGDMLEVQSWEISSKPVSLEFLVKRGQDCIVRCSFEFFAGERAKL
;
A
#
# COMPACT_ATOMS: atom_id res chain seq x y z
N MET A 1 12.77 -9.01 -3.02
CA MET A 1 12.23 -9.92 -4.04
C MET A 1 13.40 -10.74 -4.54
N LYS A 2 13.28 -12.06 -4.50
CA LYS A 2 14.28 -12.95 -5.09
C LYS A 2 13.56 -13.83 -6.09
N ALA A 3 13.95 -13.77 -7.35
CA ALA A 3 13.39 -14.60 -8.41
C ALA A 3 14.37 -15.74 -8.71
N ARG A 4 13.82 -16.93 -8.94
CA ARG A 4 14.54 -18.12 -9.41
C ARG A 4 13.63 -18.96 -10.26
N LEU A 5 14.20 -19.84 -11.08
CA LEU A 5 13.40 -20.88 -11.74
C LEU A 5 13.13 -22.04 -10.77
N SER A 6 12.04 -22.76 -11.00
CA SER A 6 11.82 -24.08 -10.41
C SER A 6 12.91 -25.06 -10.87
N GLN A 7 13.05 -26.19 -10.18
CA GLN A 7 14.08 -27.20 -10.49
C GLN A 7 13.98 -27.74 -11.91
N ASP A 8 12.76 -27.87 -12.45
CA ASP A 8 12.49 -28.30 -13.82
C ASP A 8 12.57 -27.14 -14.86
N GLY A 9 12.85 -25.91 -14.40
CA GLY A 9 12.93 -24.74 -15.26
C GLY A 9 11.59 -24.26 -15.84
N THR A 10 10.46 -24.84 -15.43
CA THR A 10 9.15 -24.55 -16.05
C THR A 10 8.37 -23.41 -15.39
N LYS A 11 8.70 -23.08 -14.13
CA LYS A 11 8.02 -22.08 -13.32
C LYS A 11 8.98 -21.00 -12.84
N LEU A 12 8.48 -19.78 -12.73
CA LEU A 12 9.14 -18.70 -12.01
C LEU A 12 8.71 -18.77 -10.54
N VAL A 13 9.67 -18.79 -9.63
CA VAL A 13 9.43 -18.73 -8.19
C VAL A 13 10.00 -17.42 -7.69
N THR A 14 9.12 -16.60 -7.12
CA THR A 14 9.50 -15.32 -6.55
C THR A 14 9.20 -15.27 -5.06
N SER A 15 10.22 -15.02 -4.25
CA SER A 15 10.09 -14.89 -2.80
C SER A 15 9.99 -13.43 -2.36
N TYR A 16 9.08 -13.18 -1.43
CA TYR A 16 8.76 -11.87 -0.88
C TYR A 16 8.61 -11.95 0.64
N GLU A 17 9.38 -11.15 1.35
CA GLU A 17 9.17 -10.91 2.77
C GLU A 17 8.12 -9.83 2.93
N LEU A 18 7.01 -10.17 3.60
CA LEU A 18 5.91 -9.25 3.85
C LEU A 18 6.29 -8.30 4.99
N SER A 19 6.02 -7.03 4.75
CA SER A 19 6.24 -5.95 5.69
C SER A 19 4.92 -5.47 6.28
N PRO A 20 4.91 -4.80 7.45
CA PRO A 20 3.68 -4.31 8.04
C PRO A 20 2.83 -3.37 7.14
N ILE A 21 3.42 -2.69 6.14
CA ILE A 21 2.66 -1.87 5.16
C ILE A 21 1.69 -2.68 4.31
N ASP A 22 1.98 -3.96 4.14
CA ASP A 22 1.24 -4.87 3.26
C ASP A 22 -0.11 -5.29 3.87
N PHE A 23 -0.32 -5.03 5.15
CA PHE A 23 -1.50 -5.42 5.90
C PHE A 23 -2.47 -4.25 6.08
N ASP A 24 -3.76 -4.57 6.16
CA ASP A 24 -4.80 -3.64 6.56
C ASP A 24 -4.83 -3.44 8.08
N ARG A 25 -5.76 -2.62 8.58
CA ARG A 25 -5.90 -2.33 10.00
C ARG A 25 -6.33 -3.52 10.86
N THR A 26 -6.81 -4.60 10.24
CA THR A 26 -7.13 -5.86 10.94
C THR A 26 -5.94 -6.83 10.99
N GLY A 27 -4.81 -6.46 10.37
CA GLY A 27 -3.64 -7.32 10.30
C GLY A 27 -3.76 -8.41 9.23
N VAL A 28 -4.69 -8.27 8.27
CA VAL A 28 -4.85 -9.16 7.11
C VAL A 28 -4.11 -8.57 5.91
N LEU A 29 -3.46 -9.43 5.11
CA LEU A 29 -2.76 -8.99 3.89
C LEU A 29 -3.75 -8.33 2.93
N LYS A 30 -3.46 -7.10 2.48
CA LYS A 30 -4.32 -6.36 1.57
C LYS A 30 -4.49 -7.11 0.25
N LEU A 31 -5.73 -7.18 -0.24
CA LEU A 31 -6.07 -7.90 -1.48
C LEU A 31 -5.36 -7.29 -2.70
N TRP A 32 -5.27 -5.96 -2.75
CA TRP A 32 -4.53 -5.28 -3.83
C TRP A 32 -3.01 -5.48 -3.70
N THR A 33 -2.47 -5.60 -2.48
CA THR A 33 -1.06 -5.98 -2.29
C THR A 33 -0.82 -7.39 -2.81
N LEU A 34 -1.68 -8.37 -2.50
CA LEU A 34 -1.60 -9.71 -3.09
C LEU A 34 -1.59 -9.65 -4.61
N SER A 35 -2.49 -8.87 -5.22
CA SER A 35 -2.51 -8.66 -6.67
C SER A 35 -1.20 -8.11 -7.19
N GLN A 36 -0.59 -7.14 -6.51
CA GLN A 36 0.73 -6.59 -6.87
C GLN A 36 1.80 -7.68 -6.82
N LEU A 37 1.86 -8.49 -5.74
CA LEU A 37 2.81 -9.60 -5.63
C LEU A 37 2.74 -10.57 -6.81
N ILE A 38 1.52 -10.92 -7.23
CA ILE A 38 1.30 -11.81 -8.37
C ILE A 38 1.75 -11.14 -9.67
N SER A 39 1.40 -9.86 -9.86
CA SER A 39 1.72 -9.08 -11.06
C SER A 39 3.23 -8.95 -11.28
N TYR A 40 3.99 -8.72 -10.21
CA TYR A 40 5.45 -8.65 -10.28
C TYR A 40 6.12 -10.00 -10.52
N SER A 41 5.39 -11.10 -10.31
CA SER A 41 5.86 -12.45 -10.64
C SER A 41 5.38 -12.89 -12.02
N GLY A 42 5.08 -11.92 -12.89
CA GLY A 42 4.71 -12.14 -14.27
C GLY A 42 5.78 -12.93 -15.00
N PRO A 43 5.42 -13.97 -15.78
CA PRO A 43 6.37 -14.78 -16.51
C PRO A 43 7.18 -13.95 -17.52
N GLU A 44 6.70 -12.79 -17.97
CA GLU A 44 7.49 -11.87 -18.81
C GLU A 44 8.83 -11.42 -18.21
N GLU A 45 8.96 -11.42 -16.87
CA GLU A 45 10.21 -11.12 -16.16
C GLU A 45 11.17 -12.34 -16.09
N SER A 46 10.70 -13.53 -16.47
CA SER A 46 11.51 -14.74 -16.44
C SER A 46 12.38 -14.86 -17.69
N PRO A 47 13.65 -15.32 -17.57
CA PRO A 47 14.49 -15.68 -18.72
C PRO A 47 13.84 -16.70 -19.67
N VAL A 48 12.87 -17.47 -19.18
CA VAL A 48 12.14 -18.47 -19.96
C VAL A 48 11.20 -17.84 -21.00
N PHE A 49 10.72 -16.62 -20.74
CA PHE A 49 9.76 -15.91 -21.58
C PHE A 49 10.25 -14.55 -22.05
N TYR A 50 11.41 -14.11 -21.55
CA TYR A 50 12.10 -12.93 -22.05
C TYR A 50 12.41 -13.09 -23.54
N ILE A 51 11.93 -12.15 -24.34
CA ILE A 51 12.27 -12.04 -25.75
C ILE A 51 13.02 -10.72 -25.93
N PRO A 52 14.32 -10.77 -26.24
CA PRO A 52 15.11 -9.56 -26.43
C PRO A 52 14.44 -8.60 -27.42
N GLY A 53 14.19 -7.36 -26.98
CA GLY A 53 13.61 -6.31 -27.82
C GLY A 53 12.09 -6.35 -28.02
N HIS A 54 11.39 -7.45 -27.68
CA HIS A 54 9.93 -7.56 -27.86
C HIS A 54 9.16 -6.51 -27.03
N LEU A 55 9.60 -6.28 -25.79
CA LEU A 55 8.98 -5.31 -24.89
C LEU A 55 9.22 -3.84 -25.28
N LYS A 56 10.00 -3.56 -26.34
CA LYS A 56 10.24 -2.17 -26.80
C LYS A 56 9.06 -1.60 -27.59
N THR A 57 8.29 -2.45 -28.26
CA THR A 57 7.16 -2.03 -29.12
C THR A 57 5.85 -2.64 -28.68
N VAL A 58 5.88 -3.54 -27.70
CA VAL A 58 4.74 -4.35 -27.28
C VAL A 58 4.64 -4.35 -25.76
N ALA A 59 3.42 -4.21 -25.24
CA ALA A 59 3.11 -4.37 -23.83
C ALA A 59 2.14 -5.53 -23.62
N SER A 60 2.23 -6.17 -22.45
CA SER A 60 1.27 -7.16 -21.99
C SER A 60 0.23 -6.50 -21.10
N PHE A 61 -1.04 -6.60 -21.47
CA PHE A 61 -2.16 -6.12 -20.65
C PHE A 61 -2.92 -7.27 -20.03
N VAL A 62 -3.31 -7.15 -18.77
CA VAL A 62 -4.19 -8.13 -18.12
C VAL A 62 -5.60 -7.95 -18.68
N ARG A 63 -6.12 -8.97 -19.36
CA ARG A 63 -7.51 -9.02 -19.84
C ARG A 63 -8.44 -9.64 -18.80
N TYR A 64 -7.96 -10.66 -18.10
CA TYR A 64 -8.71 -11.36 -17.07
C TYR A 64 -7.78 -11.70 -15.91
N GLN A 65 -8.27 -11.56 -14.68
CA GLN A 65 -7.59 -12.07 -13.49
C GLN A 65 -8.58 -12.74 -12.55
N GLU A 66 -8.13 -13.79 -11.89
CA GLU A 66 -8.91 -14.52 -10.90
C GLU A 66 -8.02 -15.04 -9.78
N PHE A 67 -8.44 -14.83 -8.53
CA PHE A 67 -7.79 -15.29 -7.31
C PHE A 67 -8.77 -16.15 -6.51
N TYR A 68 -8.32 -17.30 -6.03
CA TYR A 68 -9.02 -18.15 -5.06
C TYR A 68 -8.24 -18.13 -3.76
N LEU A 69 -8.81 -17.52 -2.73
CA LEU A 69 -8.17 -17.30 -1.44
C LEU A 69 -8.50 -18.45 -0.50
N HIS A 70 -7.46 -19.08 0.05
CA HIS A 70 -7.60 -20.15 1.03
C HIS A 70 -7.71 -19.61 2.45
N PRO A 71 -8.32 -20.34 3.41
CA PRO A 71 -8.43 -19.91 4.80
C PRO A 71 -7.07 -19.55 5.46
N GLU A 72 -5.98 -20.18 5.02
CA GLU A 72 -4.61 -19.92 5.44
C GLU A 72 -4.17 -18.48 5.15
N PHE A 73 -4.73 -17.83 4.14
CA PHE A 73 -4.50 -16.41 3.86
C PHE A 73 -4.82 -15.53 5.06
N TYR A 74 -5.93 -15.83 5.74
CA TYR A 74 -6.43 -15.04 6.88
C TYR A 74 -5.84 -15.48 8.21
N THR A 75 -5.52 -16.77 8.35
CA THR A 75 -5.15 -17.36 9.64
C THR A 75 -3.63 -17.44 9.84
N LYS A 76 -2.87 -17.75 8.79
CA LYS A 76 -1.43 -18.06 8.88
C LYS A 76 -0.52 -16.95 8.35
N VAL A 77 -0.99 -16.08 7.46
CA VAL A 77 -0.18 -14.95 6.97
C VAL A 77 -0.06 -13.91 8.07
N LYS A 78 1.18 -13.61 8.46
CA LYS A 78 1.53 -12.61 9.47
C LYS A 78 2.59 -11.65 8.93
N PHE A 79 2.79 -10.53 9.62
CA PHE A 79 3.96 -9.67 9.37
C PHE A 79 5.25 -10.50 9.42
N ASN A 80 6.23 -10.16 8.57
CA ASN A 80 7.49 -10.90 8.37
C ASN A 80 7.34 -12.32 7.78
N SER A 81 6.12 -12.74 7.40
CA SER A 81 5.97 -13.97 6.63
C SER A 81 6.69 -13.80 5.30
N THR A 82 7.48 -14.80 4.91
CA THR A 82 7.95 -14.89 3.53
C THR A 82 6.91 -15.65 2.72
N VAL A 83 6.38 -15.04 1.65
CA VAL A 83 5.52 -15.69 0.67
C VAL A 83 6.30 -15.97 -0.61
N GLU A 84 6.03 -17.09 -1.25
CA GLU A 84 6.50 -17.41 -2.60
C GLU A 84 5.33 -17.35 -3.57
N VAL A 85 5.50 -16.60 -4.66
CA VAL A 85 4.62 -16.68 -5.83
C VAL A 85 5.27 -17.64 -6.83
N VAL A 86 4.57 -18.71 -7.16
CA VAL A 86 5.00 -19.73 -8.12
C VAL A 86 4.13 -19.60 -9.35
N SER A 87 4.66 -18.99 -10.40
CA SER A 87 3.94 -18.75 -11.65
C SER A 87 4.46 -19.62 -12.79
N GLY A 88 3.54 -20.08 -13.65
CA GLY A 88 3.87 -20.83 -14.84
C GLY A 88 2.90 -20.54 -15.97
N VAL A 89 3.30 -20.84 -17.20
CA VAL A 89 2.43 -20.66 -18.36
C VAL A 89 1.49 -21.86 -18.49
N GLY A 90 0.21 -21.58 -18.42
CA GLY A 90 -0.86 -22.57 -18.58
C GLY A 90 -1.27 -22.78 -20.04
N PHE A 91 -1.34 -21.71 -20.84
CA PHE A 91 -1.79 -21.76 -22.23
C PHE A 91 -1.18 -20.60 -23.02
N VAL A 92 -0.90 -20.80 -24.31
CA VAL A 92 -0.42 -19.76 -25.22
C VAL A 92 -1.26 -19.75 -26.48
N GLY A 93 -1.99 -18.67 -26.70
CA GLY A 93 -2.79 -18.42 -27.89
C GLY A 93 -2.06 -17.58 -28.93
N LYS A 94 -2.80 -17.07 -29.92
CA LYS A 94 -2.22 -16.24 -31.00
C LYS A 94 -1.68 -14.91 -30.47
N THR A 95 -2.48 -14.17 -29.71
CA THR A 95 -2.18 -12.82 -29.20
C THR A 95 -2.23 -12.73 -27.68
N SER A 96 -2.46 -13.85 -27.00
CA SER A 96 -2.66 -13.89 -25.56
C SER A 96 -2.08 -15.15 -24.96
N TRP A 97 -1.82 -15.15 -23.67
CA TRP A 97 -1.37 -16.30 -22.91
C TRP A 97 -1.95 -16.27 -21.51
N ILE A 98 -1.93 -17.42 -20.84
CA ILE A 98 -2.45 -17.58 -19.49
C ILE A 98 -1.30 -17.93 -18.57
N CYS A 99 -1.10 -17.08 -17.58
CA CYS A 99 -0.25 -17.33 -16.44
C CYS A 99 -1.12 -17.91 -15.32
N LYS A 100 -0.72 -19.04 -14.74
CA LYS A 100 -1.39 -19.63 -13.59
C LYS A 100 -0.37 -19.99 -12.53
N GLY A 101 -0.80 -20.02 -11.28
CA GLY A 101 0.12 -20.29 -10.21
C GLY A 101 -0.50 -20.26 -8.83
N ASP A 102 0.39 -20.38 -7.86
CA ASP A 102 0.07 -20.43 -6.44
C ASP A 102 0.86 -19.36 -5.71
N VAL A 103 0.25 -18.76 -4.70
CA VAL A 103 0.95 -18.03 -3.65
C VAL A 103 0.98 -18.92 -2.42
N ARG A 104 2.16 -19.14 -1.85
CA ARG A 104 2.37 -20.03 -0.72
C ARG A 104 3.25 -19.42 0.35
N LEU A 105 3.10 -19.86 1.59
CA LEU A 105 4.03 -19.51 2.66
C LEU A 105 5.36 -20.24 2.45
N ALA A 106 6.49 -19.54 2.44
CA ALA A 106 7.79 -20.13 2.13
C ALA A 106 8.21 -21.20 3.14
N LYS A 107 7.83 -21.06 4.42
CA LYS A 107 8.23 -21.99 5.49
C LYS A 107 7.34 -23.24 5.52
N SER A 108 6.02 -23.08 5.55
CA SER A 108 5.08 -24.21 5.67
C SER A 108 4.68 -24.81 4.32
N GLN A 109 4.92 -24.08 3.22
CA GLN A 109 4.45 -24.41 1.88
C GLN A 109 2.91 -24.44 1.74
N ASP A 110 2.17 -23.96 2.75
CA ASP A 110 0.72 -23.81 2.67
C ASP A 110 0.35 -22.88 1.53
N ILE A 111 -0.59 -23.31 0.69
CA ILE A 111 -1.13 -22.49 -0.39
C ILE A 111 -2.14 -21.51 0.22
N ILE A 112 -1.91 -20.21 0.00
CA ILE A 112 -2.79 -19.15 0.48
C ILE A 112 -3.66 -18.57 -0.64
N CYS A 113 -3.24 -18.73 -1.90
CA CYS A 113 -4.01 -18.27 -3.06
C CYS A 113 -3.67 -19.09 -4.31
N HIS A 114 -4.68 -19.50 -5.09
CA HIS A 114 -4.50 -19.89 -6.49
C HIS A 114 -4.87 -18.73 -7.39
N PHE A 115 -4.10 -18.50 -8.47
CA PHE A 115 -4.42 -17.44 -9.42
C PHE A 115 -4.37 -17.90 -10.88
N ASN A 116 -5.20 -17.25 -11.69
CA ASN A 116 -5.19 -17.33 -13.15
C ASN A 116 -5.22 -15.91 -13.72
N LEU A 117 -4.26 -15.59 -14.59
CA LEU A 117 -4.18 -14.33 -15.32
C LEU A 117 -4.18 -14.61 -16.81
N GLN A 118 -5.06 -13.93 -17.55
CA GLN A 118 -4.98 -13.86 -19.00
C GLN A 118 -4.33 -12.54 -19.39
N LEU A 119 -3.21 -12.63 -20.09
CA LEU A 119 -2.45 -11.49 -20.59
C LEU A 119 -2.61 -11.43 -22.11
N VAL A 120 -2.80 -10.24 -22.65
CA VAL A 120 -2.91 -9.96 -24.08
C VAL A 120 -1.74 -9.09 -24.50
N ASN A 121 -1.05 -9.53 -25.54
CA ASN A 121 0.10 -8.86 -26.11
C ASN A 121 -0.40 -7.78 -27.07
N VAL A 122 -0.07 -6.51 -26.83
CA VAL A 122 -0.61 -5.35 -27.53
C VAL A 122 0.52 -4.51 -28.09
N ASP A 123 0.47 -4.21 -29.38
CA ASP A 123 1.41 -3.30 -30.01
C ASP A 123 1.15 -1.86 -29.53
N MET A 124 2.16 -1.21 -28.99
CA MET A 124 2.01 0.10 -28.33
C MET A 124 1.75 1.25 -29.31
N SER A 125 2.11 1.08 -30.58
CA SER A 125 1.88 2.10 -31.62
C SER A 125 0.45 2.06 -32.16
N THR A 126 -0.10 0.85 -32.31
CA THR A 126 -1.45 0.64 -32.87
C THR A 126 -2.52 0.45 -31.80
N ARG A 127 -2.11 0.15 -30.56
CA ARG A 127 -2.99 -0.29 -29.46
C ARG A 127 -3.87 -1.49 -29.83
N GLN A 128 -3.40 -2.34 -30.75
CA GLN A 128 -4.11 -3.54 -31.18
C GLN A 128 -3.42 -4.82 -30.67
N PRO A 129 -4.18 -5.90 -30.41
CA PRO A 129 -3.61 -7.20 -30.09
C PRO A 129 -2.65 -7.67 -31.19
N THR A 130 -1.42 -7.98 -30.82
CA THR A 130 -0.37 -8.44 -31.74
C THR A 130 0.05 -9.87 -31.43
N ALA A 131 0.48 -10.59 -32.48
CA ALA A 131 0.80 -12.01 -32.34
C ALA A 131 2.00 -12.22 -31.41
N LEU A 132 1.93 -13.24 -30.56
CA LEU A 132 3.07 -13.69 -29.78
C LEU A 132 4.11 -14.35 -30.70
N PRO A 133 5.41 -14.24 -30.39
CA PRO A 133 6.45 -14.92 -31.13
C PRO A 133 6.23 -16.43 -31.21
N GLN A 134 6.58 -17.03 -32.36
CA GLN A 134 6.27 -18.43 -32.68
C GLN A 134 6.83 -19.40 -31.62
N ASN A 135 8.02 -19.13 -31.10
CA ASN A 135 8.67 -19.93 -30.05
C ASN A 135 7.89 -19.98 -28.74
N LEU A 136 7.11 -18.93 -28.40
CA LEU A 136 6.21 -18.96 -27.25
C LEU A 136 4.95 -19.76 -27.54
N ARG A 137 4.39 -19.61 -28.75
CA ARG A 137 3.18 -20.32 -29.16
C ARG A 137 3.35 -21.83 -29.13
N LEU A 138 4.55 -22.34 -29.42
CA LEU A 138 4.87 -23.76 -29.34
C LEU A 138 4.93 -24.31 -27.90
N LYS A 139 5.03 -23.46 -26.88
CA LYS A 139 5.08 -23.88 -25.47
C LYS A 139 3.69 -24.16 -24.88
N GLY A 140 2.61 -23.66 -25.49
CA GLY A 140 1.25 -23.89 -25.02
C GLY A 140 0.78 -25.31 -25.32
N LYS A 141 0.31 -26.03 -24.30
CA LYS A 141 -0.38 -27.32 -24.45
C LYS A 141 -1.77 -27.23 -23.79
N GLY A 142 -2.76 -27.88 -24.40
CA GLY A 142 -4.11 -28.00 -23.84
C GLY A 142 -5.15 -27.07 -24.45
N PRO A 143 -6.43 -27.26 -24.10
CA PRO A 143 -7.53 -26.45 -24.61
C PRO A 143 -7.44 -25.01 -24.11
N ARG A 144 -7.93 -24.07 -24.92
CA ARG A 144 -8.05 -22.66 -24.53
C ARG A 144 -9.04 -22.56 -23.36
N PRO A 145 -8.61 -22.04 -22.19
CA PRO A 145 -9.53 -21.76 -21.10
C PRO A 145 -10.55 -20.69 -21.52
N THR A 146 -11.81 -20.93 -21.16
CA THR A 146 -12.89 -19.96 -21.26
C THR A 146 -13.05 -19.27 -19.91
N PHE A 147 -13.04 -17.94 -19.90
CA PHE A 147 -13.23 -17.14 -18.71
C PHE A 147 -14.57 -16.45 -18.80
N ASP A 148 -15.52 -16.93 -18.00
CA ASP A 148 -16.84 -16.33 -17.90
C ASP A 148 -16.95 -15.64 -16.55
N LEU A 149 -17.16 -14.32 -16.58
CA LEU A 149 -17.56 -13.55 -15.41
C LEU A 149 -19.08 -13.40 -15.49
N PRO A 150 -19.84 -14.15 -14.68
CA PRO A 150 -21.28 -14.01 -14.67
C PRO A 150 -21.62 -12.60 -14.20
N MET A 151 -21.96 -11.71 -15.14
CA MET A 151 -22.51 -10.41 -14.78
C MET A 151 -23.98 -10.63 -14.44
N ALA A 152 -24.34 -10.34 -13.19
CA ALA A 152 -25.74 -10.21 -12.85
C ALA A 152 -26.34 -9.07 -13.70
N SER A 153 -27.60 -9.21 -14.12
CA SER A 153 -28.31 -8.12 -14.78
C SER A 153 -28.33 -6.91 -13.86
N SER A 154 -27.97 -5.72 -14.38
CA SER A 154 -27.74 -4.47 -13.63
C SER A 154 -28.95 -3.90 -12.86
N SER A 155 -30.07 -4.62 -12.81
CA SER A 155 -31.33 -4.18 -12.18
C SER A 155 -31.30 -4.12 -10.64
N GLN A 156 -30.13 -4.29 -10.01
CA GLN A 156 -29.96 -4.27 -8.55
C GLN A 156 -28.80 -3.37 -8.11
N LEU A 157 -28.57 -2.23 -8.75
CA LEU A 157 -27.58 -1.27 -8.27
C LEU A 157 -27.91 -0.88 -6.80
N MET A 158 -26.99 -1.19 -5.88
CA MET A 158 -27.17 -0.90 -4.44
C MET A 158 -26.36 0.32 -4.01
N TYR A 159 -25.14 0.45 -4.55
CA TYR A 159 -24.25 1.56 -4.22
C TYR A 159 -23.38 1.92 -5.42
N SER A 160 -23.11 3.23 -5.58
CA SER A 160 -22.19 3.74 -6.60
C SER A 160 -21.28 4.80 -5.99
N ASP A 161 -20.01 4.74 -6.37
CA ASP A 161 -19.01 5.73 -6.00
C ASP A 161 -18.18 6.16 -7.21
N LYS A 162 -17.42 7.24 -7.07
CA LYS A 162 -16.51 7.75 -8.12
C LYS A 162 -15.09 7.86 -7.59
N PHE A 163 -14.15 7.26 -8.32
CA PHE A 163 -12.72 7.33 -8.03
C PHE A 163 -12.00 8.03 -9.16
N ARG A 164 -11.13 8.98 -8.83
CA ARG A 164 -10.15 9.51 -9.78
C ARG A 164 -8.98 8.54 -9.82
N VAL A 165 -8.48 8.24 -11.02
CA VAL A 165 -7.20 7.55 -11.18
C VAL A 165 -6.09 8.53 -10.84
N GLU A 166 -5.40 8.31 -9.73
CA GLU A 166 -4.31 9.17 -9.30
C GLU A 166 -2.95 8.68 -9.84
N GLU A 167 -1.91 9.51 -9.71
CA GLU A 167 -0.54 9.15 -10.13
C GLU A 167 -0.08 7.85 -9.46
N SER A 168 -0.46 7.70 -8.20
CA SER A 168 -0.18 6.52 -7.41
C SER A 168 -0.85 5.22 -7.90
N ASP A 169 -1.90 5.33 -8.72
CA ASP A 169 -2.65 4.20 -9.25
C ASP A 169 -2.12 3.72 -10.60
N VAL A 170 -1.27 4.51 -11.27
CA VAL A 170 -0.82 4.21 -12.63
C VAL A 170 0.56 3.55 -12.70
N ASP A 171 0.80 2.83 -13.79
CA ASP A 171 2.10 2.29 -14.18
C ASP A 171 2.92 3.30 -14.98
N ALA A 172 4.10 2.88 -15.47
CA ALA A 172 5.01 3.74 -16.24
C ALA A 172 4.45 4.21 -17.60
N ASN A 173 3.28 3.72 -18.01
CA ASN A 173 2.59 4.10 -19.24
C ASN A 173 1.32 4.92 -18.94
N ASP A 174 1.19 5.46 -17.72
CA ASP A 174 0.01 6.19 -17.24
C ASP A 174 -1.30 5.37 -17.22
N HIS A 175 -1.22 4.03 -17.25
CA HIS A 175 -2.41 3.17 -17.13
C HIS A 175 -2.64 2.75 -15.68
N ALA A 176 -3.90 2.76 -15.24
CA ALA A 176 -4.28 2.24 -13.93
C ALA A 176 -3.86 0.76 -13.78
N LYS A 177 -3.10 0.46 -12.73
CA LYS A 177 -2.65 -0.89 -12.37
C LYS A 177 -3.85 -1.77 -12.04
N GLN A 178 -3.81 -3.08 -12.35
CA GLN A 178 -4.89 -4.00 -11.93
C GLN A 178 -5.16 -4.00 -10.41
N SER A 179 -4.13 -3.75 -9.59
CA SER A 179 -4.27 -3.64 -8.15
C SER A 179 -5.10 -2.42 -7.72
N ALA A 180 -5.03 -1.32 -8.49
CA ALA A 180 -5.83 -0.12 -8.22
C ALA A 180 -7.32 -0.41 -8.40
N PHE A 181 -7.69 -1.19 -9.43
CA PHE A 181 -9.09 -1.60 -9.61
C PHE A 181 -9.61 -2.47 -8.45
N ILE A 182 -8.81 -3.41 -7.92
CA ILE A 182 -9.19 -4.18 -6.72
C ILE A 182 -9.40 -3.24 -5.54
N ARG A 183 -8.51 -2.26 -5.37
CA ARG A 183 -8.60 -1.24 -4.32
C ARG A 183 -9.90 -0.42 -4.48
N PHE A 184 -10.18 0.13 -5.66
CA PHE A 184 -11.41 0.89 -5.94
C PHE A 184 -12.68 0.09 -5.64
N CYS A 185 -12.74 -1.17 -6.09
CA CYS A 185 -13.88 -2.04 -5.80
C CYS A 185 -14.03 -2.35 -4.29
N SER A 186 -12.90 -2.55 -3.59
CA SER A 186 -12.91 -2.81 -2.15
C SER A 186 -13.35 -1.58 -1.36
N ASP A 187 -12.80 -0.40 -1.69
CA ASP A 187 -13.14 0.88 -1.07
C ASP A 187 -14.63 1.20 -1.29
N ALA A 188 -15.15 1.03 -2.52
CA ALA A 188 -16.57 1.22 -2.83
C ALA A 188 -17.47 0.28 -2.01
N ALA A 189 -17.08 -0.99 -1.87
CA ALA A 189 -17.83 -1.95 -1.08
C ALA A 189 -17.82 -1.61 0.42
N VAL A 190 -16.70 -1.10 0.95
CA VAL A 190 -16.63 -0.62 2.35
C VAL A 190 -17.56 0.58 2.54
N PHE A 191 -17.56 1.54 1.62
CA PHE A 191 -18.45 2.69 1.71
C PHE A 191 -19.91 2.31 1.63
N GLY A 192 -20.30 1.47 0.66
CA GLY A 192 -21.67 0.97 0.56
C GLY A 192 -22.11 0.16 1.80
N THR A 193 -21.18 -0.58 2.42
CA THR A 193 -21.43 -1.30 3.67
C THR A 193 -21.70 -0.33 4.83
N LYS A 194 -20.84 0.69 5.00
CA LYS A 194 -21.02 1.74 6.01
C LYS A 194 -22.30 2.55 5.80
N ALA A 195 -22.70 2.74 4.54
CA ALA A 195 -23.97 3.38 4.17
C ALA A 195 -25.21 2.48 4.36
N GLY A 196 -25.03 1.21 4.75
CA GLY A 196 -26.13 0.26 4.92
C GLY A 196 -26.79 -0.19 3.61
N CYS A 197 -26.11 -0.03 2.47
CA CYS A 197 -26.64 -0.35 1.15
C CYS A 197 -26.70 -1.87 0.86
N PHE A 198 -25.94 -2.68 1.59
CA PHE A 198 -25.86 -4.14 1.38
C PHE A 198 -26.61 -4.88 2.50
N PRO A 199 -27.70 -5.62 2.19
CA PRO A 199 -28.52 -6.30 3.19
C PRO A 199 -27.78 -7.31 4.08
N SER A 200 -26.83 -8.06 3.50
CA SER A 200 -26.09 -9.12 4.21
C SER A 200 -24.74 -8.68 4.76
N LEU A 201 -24.21 -7.53 4.31
CA LEU A 201 -22.94 -6.98 4.77
C LEU A 201 -23.23 -5.83 5.73
N ARG A 202 -23.52 -6.15 6.99
CA ARG A 202 -23.87 -5.17 8.03
C ARG A 202 -22.74 -4.82 8.99
N GLU A 203 -21.69 -5.62 8.98
CA GLU A 203 -20.49 -5.39 9.78
C GLU A 203 -19.40 -4.74 8.94
N ASP A 204 -18.31 -4.32 9.60
CA ASP A 204 -17.09 -3.90 8.91
C ASP A 204 -16.67 -4.94 7.87
N LEU A 205 -16.58 -4.53 6.59
CA LEU A 205 -16.30 -5.42 5.48
C LEU A 205 -14.96 -6.15 5.65
N LEU A 206 -14.01 -5.55 6.36
CA LEU A 206 -12.71 -6.17 6.64
C LEU A 206 -12.80 -7.43 7.52
N LYS A 207 -13.92 -7.64 8.22
CA LYS A 207 -14.16 -8.88 8.97
C LYS A 207 -14.60 -10.05 8.09
N PHE A 208 -14.96 -9.80 6.83
CA PHE A 208 -15.40 -10.84 5.92
C PHE A 208 -14.22 -11.42 5.14
N HIS A 209 -14.12 -12.74 5.13
CA HIS A 209 -13.10 -13.44 4.34
C HIS A 209 -13.55 -13.56 2.88
N VAL A 210 -12.92 -12.78 2.00
CA VAL A 210 -13.06 -12.92 0.56
C VAL A 210 -12.53 -14.29 0.13
N LYS A 211 -13.36 -15.07 -0.56
CA LYS A 211 -12.95 -16.40 -1.06
C LYS A 211 -12.46 -16.38 -2.50
N LYS A 212 -12.98 -15.43 -3.28
CA LYS A 212 -12.70 -15.33 -4.72
C LYS A 212 -12.76 -13.88 -5.17
N ILE A 213 -11.80 -13.50 -6.01
CA ILE A 213 -11.81 -12.24 -6.76
C ILE A 213 -11.71 -12.62 -8.23
N ALA A 214 -12.53 -12.03 -9.09
CA ALA A 214 -12.43 -12.19 -10.54
C ALA A 214 -12.69 -10.84 -11.22
N MET A 215 -11.85 -10.45 -12.18
CA MET A 215 -11.99 -9.19 -12.92
C MET A 215 -11.74 -9.39 -14.41
N LEU A 216 -12.54 -8.72 -15.24
CA LEU A 216 -12.45 -8.70 -16.70
C LEU A 216 -12.24 -7.26 -17.17
N PHE A 217 -11.05 -6.95 -17.66
CA PHE A 217 -10.65 -5.60 -18.04
C PHE A 217 -10.99 -5.33 -19.50
N GLN A 218 -12.00 -4.49 -19.75
CA GLN A 218 -12.47 -4.23 -21.12
C GLN A 218 -11.68 -3.12 -21.83
N LYS A 219 -11.21 -2.13 -21.07
CA LYS A 219 -10.48 -0.96 -21.56
C LYS A 219 -9.45 -0.52 -20.51
N GLU A 220 -8.48 0.26 -20.96
CA GLU A 220 -7.53 0.97 -20.11
C GLU A 220 -8.24 2.12 -19.39
N ALA A 221 -7.76 2.47 -18.20
CA ALA A 221 -8.07 3.74 -17.53
C ALA A 221 -6.77 4.51 -17.38
N LEU A 222 -6.80 5.80 -17.65
CA LEU A 222 -5.63 6.67 -17.66
C LEU A 222 -5.58 7.53 -16.41
N LEU A 223 -4.39 8.03 -16.10
CA LEU A 223 -4.19 9.05 -15.08
C LEU A 223 -5.15 10.24 -15.26
N GLY A 224 -5.89 10.56 -14.20
CA GLY A 224 -6.86 11.65 -14.15
C GLY A 224 -8.28 11.25 -14.57
N ASP A 225 -8.49 10.05 -15.12
CA ASP A 225 -9.83 9.56 -15.45
C ASP A 225 -10.70 9.46 -14.20
N MET A 226 -12.00 9.77 -14.34
CA MET A 226 -13.02 9.57 -13.31
C MET A 226 -13.76 8.27 -13.56
N LEU A 227 -13.53 7.27 -12.72
CA LEU A 227 -14.14 5.94 -12.81
C LEU A 227 -15.36 5.86 -11.89
N GLY A 228 -16.50 5.46 -12.45
CA GLY A 228 -17.67 5.06 -11.66
C GLY A 228 -17.54 3.60 -11.24
N VAL A 229 -17.66 3.32 -9.93
CA VAL A 229 -17.71 1.96 -9.39
C VAL A 229 -19.12 1.70 -8.89
N GLU A 230 -19.81 0.79 -9.56
CA GLU A 230 -21.14 0.32 -9.21
C GLU A 230 -21.05 -1.03 -8.51
N SER A 231 -21.84 -1.22 -7.47
CA SER A 231 -21.78 -2.41 -6.61
C SER A 231 -23.17 -2.86 -6.18
N TRP A 232 -23.30 -4.18 -6.03
CA TRP A 232 -24.54 -4.86 -5.66
C TRP A 232 -24.22 -6.21 -5.00
N GLU A 233 -25.16 -6.70 -4.20
CA GLU A 233 -25.08 -8.01 -3.59
C GLU A 233 -25.79 -9.05 -4.47
N ILE A 234 -25.09 -10.13 -4.85
CA ILE A 234 -25.75 -11.26 -5.52
C ILE A 234 -26.43 -12.08 -4.43
N PRO A 235 -27.76 -12.29 -4.47
CA PRO A 235 -28.46 -13.06 -3.46
C PRO A 235 -27.80 -14.42 -3.30
N SER A 236 -27.42 -14.76 -2.07
CA SER A 236 -27.02 -16.12 -1.78
C SER A 236 -28.17 -17.03 -2.20
N LYS A 237 -27.90 -18.02 -3.07
CA LYS A 237 -28.89 -19.07 -3.30
C LYS A 237 -29.23 -19.61 -1.91
N PRO A 238 -30.51 -19.64 -1.50
CA PRO A 238 -30.87 -20.20 -0.21
C PRO A 238 -30.21 -21.56 -0.15
N SER A 239 -29.29 -21.73 0.80
CA SER A 239 -28.64 -23.02 0.97
C SER A 239 -29.78 -23.98 1.28
N ASN A 240 -30.09 -24.87 0.35
CA ASN A 240 -31.04 -25.97 0.56
C ASN A 240 -30.45 -26.99 1.55
N SER A 241 -29.85 -26.51 2.64
CA SER A 241 -29.63 -27.26 3.86
C SER A 241 -30.96 -27.28 4.64
N THR A 242 -32.03 -27.79 4.01
CA THR A 242 -32.98 -28.63 4.74
C THR A 242 -32.25 -29.93 5.04
N ALA A 243 -31.28 -29.84 5.96
CA ALA A 243 -30.79 -31.00 6.66
C ALA A 243 -32.03 -31.64 7.30
N ARG A 244 -32.39 -32.82 6.81
CA ARG A 244 -33.30 -33.75 7.44
C ARG A 244 -33.07 -33.69 8.95
N LYS A 245 -33.99 -33.09 9.70
CA LYS A 245 -34.24 -33.47 11.10
C LYS A 245 -34.67 -34.93 11.07
N LYS A 246 -33.71 -35.86 11.02
CA LYS A 246 -33.95 -37.23 11.48
C LYS A 246 -33.95 -37.15 13.00
N GLY A 247 -35.09 -37.51 13.58
CA GLY A 247 -35.32 -37.49 15.01
C GLY A 247 -34.24 -38.24 15.77
N VAL A 248 -33.74 -37.58 16.80
CA VAL A 248 -33.22 -38.23 17.99
C VAL A 248 -33.97 -37.53 19.13
N ASP A 249 -34.96 -38.23 19.65
CA ASP A 249 -35.62 -37.88 20.90
C ASP A 249 -34.63 -38.00 22.07
N ASN A 250 -34.81 -37.13 23.05
CA ASN A 250 -34.32 -37.21 24.44
C ASN A 250 -32.82 -37.11 24.70
N ILE A 251 -32.32 -35.87 24.85
CA ILE A 251 -31.31 -35.54 25.88
C ILE A 251 -31.71 -34.21 26.56
N SER A 252 -31.76 -34.26 27.89
CA SER A 252 -32.10 -33.18 28.82
C SER A 252 -31.17 -31.96 28.76
N PRO A 253 -31.60 -30.77 29.23
CA PRO A 253 -30.84 -29.53 29.08
C PRO A 253 -29.73 -29.44 30.14
N GLY A 254 -28.49 -29.61 29.72
CA GLY A 254 -27.28 -29.36 30.52
C GLY A 254 -26.28 -28.52 29.73
N GLU A 255 -26.02 -27.31 30.22
CA GLU A 255 -24.86 -26.45 29.92
C GLU A 255 -24.57 -26.14 28.44
N MET A 256 -25.38 -25.25 27.86
CA MET A 256 -24.90 -24.39 26.78
C MET A 256 -24.16 -23.20 27.40
N ALA A 257 -22.83 -23.26 27.37
CA ALA A 257 -21.98 -22.11 27.63
C ALA A 257 -22.33 -20.99 26.64
N SER A 258 -22.88 -19.90 27.17
CA SER A 258 -23.03 -18.64 26.46
C SER A 258 -21.66 -18.18 25.98
N VAL A 259 -21.44 -18.19 24.66
CA VAL A 259 -20.38 -17.36 24.06
C VAL A 259 -20.87 -15.92 24.17
N ASN A 260 -20.64 -15.33 25.34
CA ASN A 260 -20.71 -13.89 25.52
C ASN A 260 -19.64 -13.32 24.58
N SER A 261 -20.07 -12.57 23.57
CA SER A 261 -19.24 -11.63 22.85
C SER A 261 -18.83 -10.53 23.83
N VAL A 262 -17.80 -10.82 24.62
CA VAL A 262 -17.05 -9.79 25.32
C VAL A 262 -16.33 -9.01 24.23
N SER A 263 -16.68 -7.73 24.09
CA SER A 263 -15.86 -6.73 23.43
C SER A 263 -14.57 -6.58 24.25
N ASP A 264 -13.66 -7.55 24.10
CA ASP A 264 -12.32 -7.44 24.66
C ASP A 264 -11.61 -6.35 23.88
N GLY A 265 -11.50 -5.17 24.49
CA GLY A 265 -10.63 -4.07 24.09
C GLY A 265 -9.15 -4.44 24.24
N LYS A 266 -8.76 -5.62 23.78
CA LYS A 266 -7.38 -6.06 23.71
C LYS A 266 -6.81 -5.58 22.37
N SER A 267 -5.96 -4.56 22.47
CA SER A 267 -4.94 -4.27 21.47
C SER A 267 -4.30 -5.57 21.00
N TYR A 268 -4.57 -5.95 19.75
CA TYR A 268 -4.32 -7.30 19.23
C TYR A 268 -2.83 -7.63 19.14
N ALA A 269 -2.48 -8.85 19.57
CA ALA A 269 -1.48 -9.78 19.01
C ALA A 269 -0.02 -9.31 18.76
N ALA A 270 0.32 -8.05 18.98
CA ALA A 270 1.68 -7.54 18.79
C ALA A 270 2.62 -7.99 19.92
N SER A 271 2.13 -8.08 21.16
CA SER A 271 3.00 -8.23 22.35
C SER A 271 3.77 -9.56 22.42
N GLU A 272 3.16 -10.69 22.07
CA GLU A 272 3.83 -12.01 22.21
C GLU A 272 4.82 -12.32 21.07
N VAL A 273 4.59 -11.80 19.86
CA VAL A 273 5.51 -11.98 18.72
C VAL A 273 6.70 -11.00 18.80
N LEU A 274 6.55 -9.88 19.52
CA LEU A 274 7.59 -8.85 19.69
C LEU A 274 8.71 -9.22 20.69
N LEU A 275 8.48 -10.19 21.59
CA LEU A 275 9.48 -10.57 22.60
C LEU A 275 10.69 -11.32 22.01
N ALA A 276 10.51 -12.04 20.91
CA ALA A 276 11.58 -12.84 20.29
C ALA A 276 12.59 -12.01 19.47
N ALA A 277 12.22 -10.79 19.04
CA ALA A 277 13.07 -9.91 18.24
C ALA A 277 13.97 -8.97 19.08
N ALA A 278 13.82 -8.99 20.41
CA ALA A 278 14.42 -8.05 21.35
C ALA A 278 15.87 -8.37 21.78
N GLN A 279 16.44 -9.53 21.42
CA GLN A 279 17.67 -10.04 22.05
C GLN A 279 19.00 -9.65 21.37
N THR A 280 19.01 -8.96 20.21
CA THR A 280 20.23 -8.82 19.40
C THR A 280 20.82 -7.40 19.28
N GLY A 281 20.70 -6.54 20.31
CA GLY A 281 21.57 -5.36 20.52
C GLY A 281 21.78 -4.34 19.38
N SER A 282 21.00 -4.43 18.29
CA SER A 282 21.07 -3.62 17.08
C SER A 282 19.65 -3.16 16.77
N ILE A 283 19.46 -1.86 16.58
CA ILE A 283 18.15 -1.28 16.29
C ILE A 283 17.74 -1.77 14.90
N GLN A 284 16.65 -2.57 14.85
CA GLN A 284 16.17 -3.32 13.69
C GLN A 284 16.28 -2.55 12.37
N GLY A 285 17.01 -3.12 11.41
CA GLY A 285 16.92 -2.70 10.02
C GLY A 285 15.68 -3.27 9.37
N VAL A 286 14.70 -2.43 9.00
CA VAL A 286 13.61 -2.85 8.11
C VAL A 286 14.21 -3.05 6.73
N LYS A 287 14.22 -4.30 6.25
CA LYS A 287 14.63 -4.63 4.88
C LYS A 287 13.41 -4.57 3.98
N ALA A 288 13.43 -3.65 3.02
CA ALA A 288 12.40 -3.58 2.00
C ALA A 288 13.01 -3.74 0.61
N ALA A 289 12.39 -4.58 -0.20
CA ALA A 289 12.74 -4.73 -1.61
C ALA A 289 11.82 -3.88 -2.49
N LEU A 290 12.42 -3.09 -3.36
CA LEU A 290 11.73 -2.11 -4.20
C LEU A 290 11.23 -2.76 -5.49
N LYS A 291 10.00 -2.43 -5.89
CA LYS A 291 9.21 -3.26 -6.83
C LYS A 291 8.60 -2.55 -8.04
N ASP A 292 8.58 -1.22 -8.10
CA ASP A 292 8.08 -0.47 -9.27
C ASP A 292 9.22 0.18 -10.08
N GLY A 293 10.45 -0.36 -9.97
CA GLY A 293 11.65 0.26 -10.54
C GLY A 293 12.10 1.55 -9.83
N PHE A 294 11.23 2.16 -9.02
CA PHE A 294 11.52 3.36 -8.24
C PHE A 294 10.96 3.21 -6.82
N LEU A 295 11.79 3.52 -5.83
CA LEU A 295 11.29 3.83 -4.48
C LEU A 295 10.66 5.21 -4.58
N THR A 296 9.34 5.28 -4.54
CA THR A 296 8.58 6.53 -4.42
C THR A 296 8.74 7.11 -3.01
N THR A 297 8.71 8.43 -2.87
CA THR A 297 8.91 9.15 -1.60
C THR A 297 7.90 8.78 -0.50
N TRP A 298 6.63 8.58 -0.85
CA TRP A 298 5.57 8.11 0.07
C TRP A 298 5.85 6.70 0.66
N THR A 299 6.38 5.75 -0.13
CA THR A 299 6.75 4.39 0.28
C THR A 299 8.00 4.46 1.14
N LEU A 300 8.97 5.32 0.80
CA LEU A 300 10.12 5.60 1.65
C LEU A 300 9.66 6.10 3.03
N SER A 301 8.70 7.03 3.07
CA SER A 301 8.12 7.50 4.33
C SER A 301 7.42 6.38 5.10
N LYS A 302 6.65 5.50 4.43
CA LYS A 302 6.10 4.31 5.09
C LYS A 302 7.20 3.48 5.72
N LEU A 303 8.27 3.14 4.99
CA LEU A 303 9.39 2.34 5.51
C LEU A 303 10.06 2.96 6.75
N ILE A 304 10.33 4.27 6.71
CA ILE A 304 10.86 5.03 7.84
C ILE A 304 9.94 4.94 9.07
N MET A 305 8.64 4.94 8.83
CA MET A 305 7.65 4.96 9.91
C MET A 305 7.43 3.59 10.55
N TYR A 306 7.73 2.50 9.84
CA TYR A 306 7.74 1.15 10.43
C TYR A 306 9.05 0.80 11.11
N SER A 307 10.14 1.55 10.88
CA SER A 307 11.40 1.34 11.60
C SER A 307 11.44 2.02 12.98
N ARG A 308 10.29 2.43 13.53
CA ARG A 308 10.22 3.15 14.81
C ARG A 308 10.80 2.27 15.95
N PRO A 309 11.81 2.77 16.68
CA PRO A 309 12.35 2.14 17.88
C PRO A 309 11.33 1.77 18.97
N GLU A 310 10.11 2.29 18.94
CA GLU A 310 9.03 2.00 19.90
C GLU A 310 8.72 0.50 20.00
N GLN A 311 8.99 -0.25 18.92
CA GLN A 311 8.84 -1.70 18.86
C GLN A 311 10.06 -2.48 19.38
N SER A 312 11.15 -1.78 19.73
CA SER A 312 12.37 -2.40 20.25
C SER A 312 12.32 -2.55 21.77
N ALA A 313 13.11 -3.49 22.30
CA ALA A 313 13.34 -3.67 23.74
C ALA A 313 13.72 -2.37 24.48
N VAL A 314 14.33 -1.43 23.76
CA VAL A 314 14.78 -0.14 24.31
C VAL A 314 13.60 0.74 24.74
N PHE A 315 12.44 0.59 24.10
CA PHE A 315 11.23 1.37 24.38
C PHE A 315 10.09 0.54 24.97
N TYR A 316 10.31 -0.77 25.14
CA TYR A 316 9.32 -1.64 25.75
C TYR A 316 9.04 -1.21 27.18
N MET A 317 7.79 -0.83 27.43
CA MET A 317 7.28 -0.44 28.74
C MET A 317 5.97 -1.20 28.96
N PRO A 318 6.00 -2.31 29.74
CA PRO A 318 4.79 -3.07 30.06
C PRO A 318 3.67 -2.15 30.56
N GLY A 319 2.47 -2.29 30.00
CA GLY A 319 1.27 -1.51 30.38
C GLY A 319 1.24 -0.05 29.92
N PHE A 320 2.38 0.59 29.60
CA PHE A 320 2.38 2.00 29.16
C PHE A 320 1.66 2.14 27.82
N LEU A 321 1.98 1.28 26.84
CA LEU A 321 1.39 1.28 25.50
C LEU A 321 -0.10 0.90 25.46
N GLU A 322 -0.68 0.44 26.58
CA GLU A 322 -2.11 0.12 26.66
C GLU A 322 -2.99 1.36 26.87
N THR A 323 -2.40 2.44 27.42
CA THR A 323 -3.12 3.68 27.77
C THR A 323 -2.70 4.88 26.93
N VAL A 324 -1.65 4.73 26.11
CA VAL A 324 -1.06 5.82 25.32
C VAL A 324 -0.99 5.47 23.84
N ALA A 325 -1.16 6.49 23.01
CA ALA A 325 -0.90 6.44 21.58
C ALA A 325 0.27 7.37 21.22
N SER A 326 1.06 7.00 20.21
CA SER A 326 2.13 7.84 19.67
C SER A 326 1.72 8.46 18.34
N PHE A 327 1.72 9.79 18.29
CA PHE A 327 1.37 10.56 17.09
C PHE A 327 2.60 11.21 16.49
N LEU A 328 2.73 11.13 15.17
CA LEU A 328 3.77 11.86 14.45
C LEU A 328 3.38 13.33 14.38
N ARG A 329 4.17 14.21 15.00
CA ARG A 329 3.95 15.66 14.97
C ARG A 329 4.70 16.31 13.82
N TYR A 330 5.91 15.84 13.54
CA TYR A 330 6.76 16.37 12.49
C TYR A 330 7.54 15.25 11.81
N GLN A 331 7.73 15.36 10.49
CA GLN A 331 8.58 14.47 9.72
C GLN A 331 9.40 15.28 8.74
N GLU A 332 10.69 14.97 8.64
CA GLU A 332 11.58 15.55 7.65
C GLU A 332 12.44 14.45 7.04
N ILE A 333 12.55 14.45 5.71
CA ILE A 333 13.31 13.49 4.92
C ILE A 333 14.18 14.28 3.95
N HIS A 334 15.50 14.13 4.04
CA HIS A 334 16.47 14.70 3.10
C HIS A 334 16.98 13.59 2.20
N LEU A 335 16.54 13.59 0.94
CA LEU A 335 16.94 12.62 -0.06
C LEU A 335 18.26 13.03 -0.70
N HIS A 336 19.16 12.06 -0.83
CA HIS A 336 20.43 12.21 -1.54
C HIS A 336 20.29 11.81 -3.02
N PRO A 337 21.14 12.33 -3.93
CA PRO A 337 21.12 11.94 -5.36
C PRO A 337 21.22 10.44 -5.61
N GLU A 338 21.88 9.69 -4.72
CA GLU A 338 22.00 8.23 -4.74
C GLU A 338 20.64 7.53 -4.73
N PHE A 339 19.64 8.13 -4.10
CA PHE A 339 18.26 7.63 -4.12
C PHE A 339 17.71 7.50 -5.54
N TYR A 340 18.06 8.42 -6.43
CA TYR A 340 17.55 8.43 -7.80
C TYR A 340 18.47 7.67 -8.76
N THR A 341 19.78 7.70 -8.51
CA THR A 341 20.79 7.17 -9.45
C THR A 341 21.17 5.73 -9.18
N LYS A 342 21.18 5.29 -7.91
CA LYS A 342 21.68 3.96 -7.49
C LYS A 342 20.57 2.99 -7.11
N VAL A 343 19.41 3.47 -6.71
CA VAL A 343 18.25 2.61 -6.48
C VAL A 343 17.77 2.04 -7.80
N LYS A 344 17.67 0.72 -7.88
CA LYS A 344 17.20 -0.03 -9.05
C LYS A 344 16.09 -0.99 -8.64
N PHE A 345 15.45 -1.58 -9.64
CA PHE A 345 14.56 -2.72 -9.43
C PHE A 345 15.27 -3.79 -8.60
N ASN A 346 14.57 -4.37 -7.62
CA ASN A 346 15.11 -5.33 -6.65
C ASN A 346 16.19 -4.82 -5.68
N SER A 347 16.50 -3.52 -5.66
CA SER A 347 17.33 -2.96 -4.59
C SER A 347 16.71 -3.28 -3.22
N THR A 348 17.55 -3.71 -2.29
CA THR A 348 17.19 -3.88 -0.89
C THR A 348 17.73 -2.69 -0.12
N VAL A 349 16.85 -2.00 0.61
CA VAL A 349 17.22 -0.90 1.49
C VAL A 349 17.16 -1.33 2.94
N GLU A 350 18.02 -0.75 3.77
CA GLU A 350 18.02 -0.89 5.22
C GLU A 350 17.70 0.46 5.84
N VAL A 351 16.73 0.49 6.74
CA VAL A 351 16.43 1.68 7.54
C VAL A 351 17.14 1.58 8.88
N VAL A 352 18.05 2.50 9.16
CA VAL A 352 18.74 2.61 10.45
C VAL A 352 18.08 3.73 11.24
N ALA A 353 17.50 3.39 12.39
CA ALA A 353 16.81 4.33 13.26
C ALA A 353 17.52 4.45 14.61
N GLY A 354 17.40 5.61 15.25
CA GLY A 354 17.95 5.89 16.56
C GLY A 354 17.17 6.97 17.29
N VAL A 355 17.46 7.11 18.58
CA VAL A 355 16.88 8.14 19.44
C VAL A 355 17.76 9.38 19.38
N GLY A 356 17.24 10.49 18.86
CA GLY A 356 17.96 11.76 18.82
C GLY A 356 17.81 12.56 20.11
N TYR A 357 16.57 12.98 20.39
CA TYR A 357 16.22 13.81 21.54
C TYR A 357 14.98 13.25 22.23
N VAL A 358 14.91 13.32 23.56
CA VAL A 358 13.73 12.93 24.34
C VAL A 358 13.31 14.12 25.19
N GLY A 359 12.16 14.69 24.88
CA GLY A 359 11.53 15.77 25.61
C GLY A 359 10.60 15.27 26.72
N LYS A 360 9.75 16.18 27.22
CA LYS A 360 8.80 15.86 28.29
C LYS A 360 7.69 14.90 27.84
N THR A 361 7.10 15.15 26.67
CA THR A 361 5.95 14.39 26.13
C THR A 361 6.22 13.85 24.72
N SER A 362 7.43 14.07 24.21
CA SER A 362 7.78 13.77 22.82
C SER A 362 9.21 13.27 22.72
N TRP A 363 9.55 12.61 21.62
CA TRP A 363 10.92 12.25 21.30
C TRP A 363 11.15 12.29 19.79
N ILE A 364 12.43 12.28 19.40
CA ILE A 364 12.87 12.37 18.01
C ILE A 364 13.48 11.04 17.59
N CYS A 365 12.84 10.40 16.63
CA CYS A 365 13.42 9.31 15.87
C CYS A 365 14.25 9.92 14.74
N GLN A 366 15.56 9.72 14.77
CA GLN A 366 16.47 10.18 13.71
C GLN A 366 17.19 8.99 13.10
N GLY A 367 17.53 9.09 11.82
CA GLY A 367 18.15 7.97 11.16
C GLY A 367 18.52 8.23 9.71
N HIS A 368 18.83 7.15 9.02
CA HIS A 368 19.10 7.17 7.59
C HIS A 368 18.62 5.88 6.93
N VAL A 369 18.39 5.96 5.63
CA VAL A 369 18.11 4.79 4.78
C VAL A 369 19.33 4.56 3.91
N ARG A 370 19.77 3.31 3.77
CA ARG A 370 20.94 2.94 2.96
C ARG A 370 20.68 1.74 2.07
N LEU A 371 21.44 1.58 0.99
CA LEU A 371 21.43 0.35 0.20
C LEU A 371 22.11 -0.79 0.98
N ALA A 372 21.48 -1.95 1.05
CA ALA A 372 22.05 -3.11 1.74
C ALA A 372 23.36 -3.59 1.08
N THR A 373 23.49 -3.44 -0.23
CA THR A 373 24.63 -3.93 -1.01
C THR A 373 25.84 -2.99 -0.94
N SER A 374 25.66 -1.71 -1.27
CA SER A 374 26.75 -0.74 -1.33
C SER A 374 26.93 0.09 -0.07
N GLN A 375 25.97 0.04 0.87
CA GLN A 375 25.93 0.86 2.09
C GLN A 375 25.79 2.37 1.82
N ASP A 376 25.53 2.77 0.57
CA ASP A 376 25.28 4.17 0.20
C ASP A 376 24.05 4.71 0.93
N ILE A 377 24.19 5.89 1.54
CA ILE A 377 23.09 6.59 2.21
C ILE A 377 22.19 7.21 1.16
N LEU A 378 20.91 6.84 1.19
CA LEU A 378 19.88 7.31 0.28
C LEU A 378 19.12 8.52 0.83
N CYS A 379 18.91 8.57 2.14
CA CYS A 379 18.32 9.73 2.79
C CYS A 379 18.69 9.79 4.28
N HIS A 380 18.59 10.98 4.86
CA HIS A 380 18.46 11.18 6.30
C HIS A 380 17.03 11.52 6.65
N TYR A 381 16.61 11.17 7.86
CA TYR A 381 15.29 11.57 8.33
C TYR A 381 15.27 11.91 9.81
N ASN A 382 14.31 12.77 10.16
CA ASN A 382 13.94 13.11 11.52
C ASN A 382 12.42 13.02 11.66
N CYS A 383 11.93 12.34 12.69
CA CYS A 383 10.52 12.21 13.01
C CYS A 383 10.31 12.58 14.47
N GLN A 384 9.45 13.56 14.74
CA GLN A 384 9.02 13.88 16.10
C GLN A 384 7.74 13.13 16.42
N LEU A 385 7.79 12.32 17.47
CA LEU A 385 6.64 11.61 17.99
C LEU A 385 6.21 12.22 19.32
N VAL A 386 4.92 12.41 19.51
CA VAL A 386 4.30 12.89 20.75
C VAL A 386 3.44 11.78 21.32
N TYR A 387 3.61 11.51 22.61
CA TYR A 387 2.77 10.55 23.32
C TYR A 387 1.56 11.25 23.89
N VAL A 388 0.41 10.63 23.71
CA VAL A 388 -0.89 11.15 24.09
C VAL A 388 -1.64 10.05 24.83
N ASP A 389 -2.28 10.42 25.93
CA ASP A 389 -3.17 9.53 26.65
C ASP A 389 -4.44 9.26 25.82
N ILE A 390 -4.78 7.99 25.62
CA ILE A 390 -5.88 7.58 24.71
C ILE A 390 -7.23 8.11 25.21
N SER A 391 -7.43 8.18 26.52
CA SER A 391 -8.70 8.56 27.14
C SER A 391 -8.95 10.07 27.10
N THR A 392 -7.91 10.86 27.37
CA THR A 392 -7.99 12.32 27.46
C THR A 392 -7.63 13.02 26.17
N ARG A 393 -6.95 12.31 25.25
CA ARG A 393 -6.34 12.86 24.04
C ARG A 393 -5.38 14.03 24.32
N GLN A 394 -4.79 14.07 25.52
CA GLN A 394 -3.80 15.08 25.91
C GLN A 394 -2.37 14.52 25.93
N PRO A 395 -1.34 15.34 25.63
CA PRO A 395 0.05 14.92 25.72
C PRO A 395 0.41 14.41 27.12
N ILE A 396 0.99 13.20 27.19
CA ILE A 396 1.38 12.57 28.46
C ILE A 396 2.88 12.62 28.67
N VAL A 397 3.30 12.77 29.92
CA VAL A 397 4.73 12.81 30.28
C VAL A 397 5.37 11.45 30.07
N LEU A 398 6.48 11.43 29.35
CA LEU A 398 7.30 10.25 29.16
C LEU A 398 7.99 9.83 30.47
N PRO A 399 8.07 8.51 30.74
CA PRO A 399 8.79 7.99 31.90
C PRO A 399 10.22 8.51 31.97
N GLN A 400 10.69 8.79 33.19
CA GLN A 400 11.99 9.42 33.42
C GLN A 400 13.15 8.64 32.78
N HIS A 401 13.11 7.31 32.84
CA HIS A 401 14.16 6.47 32.27
C HIS A 401 14.29 6.64 30.75
N LEU A 402 13.22 6.95 30.02
CA LEU A 402 13.30 7.29 28.59
C LEU A 402 13.86 8.69 28.38
N ARG A 403 13.44 9.66 29.19
CA ARG A 403 13.94 11.04 29.12
C ARG A 403 15.45 11.12 29.30
N LEU A 404 16.05 10.23 30.08
CA LEU A 404 17.50 10.13 30.27
C LEU A 404 18.25 9.54 29.05
N LYS A 405 17.56 8.91 28.10
CA LYS A 405 18.20 8.32 26.91
C LYS A 405 18.52 9.34 25.82
N GLY A 406 17.82 10.48 25.80
CA GLY A 406 18.08 11.56 24.84
C GLY A 406 19.32 12.37 25.24
N LYS A 407 20.33 12.40 24.37
CA LYS A 407 21.55 13.21 24.58
C LYS A 407 21.72 14.34 23.56
N GLY A 408 20.85 14.41 22.56
CA GLY A 408 20.90 15.42 21.50
C GLY A 408 20.33 16.78 21.94
N LEU A 409 20.64 17.81 21.16
CA LEU A 409 19.95 19.10 21.25
C LEU A 409 18.49 18.93 20.79
N ARG A 410 17.57 19.69 21.38
CA ARG A 410 16.19 19.74 20.90
C ARG A 410 16.19 20.35 19.50
N PRO A 411 15.77 19.61 18.46
CA PRO A 411 15.64 20.21 17.14
C PRO A 411 14.49 21.22 17.14
N THR A 412 14.71 22.32 16.43
CA THR A 412 13.68 23.29 16.05
C THR A 412 13.07 22.84 14.73
N PHE A 413 11.79 22.49 14.77
CA PHE A 413 11.02 22.21 13.57
C PHE A 413 10.13 23.41 13.29
N ASP A 414 10.45 24.12 12.23
CA ASP A 414 9.68 25.29 11.82
C ASP A 414 9.20 25.11 10.39
N LEU A 415 7.90 24.87 10.26
CA LEU A 415 7.14 25.06 9.03
C LEU A 415 6.20 26.23 9.28
N SER A 416 6.81 27.41 9.42
CA SER A 416 6.12 28.66 9.66
C SER A 416 5.10 28.92 8.55
N PRO A 417 3.90 29.41 8.91
CA PRO A 417 2.84 29.63 7.94
C PRO A 417 3.23 30.75 7.00
N VAL A 418 3.58 30.41 5.76
CA VAL A 418 3.56 31.36 4.65
C VAL A 418 2.51 30.88 3.68
N SER A 419 1.24 30.94 4.11
CA SER A 419 0.14 30.75 3.17
C SER A 419 0.05 32.02 2.31
N PRO A 420 0.15 31.92 0.98
CA PRO A 420 -0.14 33.05 0.12
C PRO A 420 -1.63 33.37 0.27
N ASN A 421 -1.99 34.64 0.07
CA ASN A 421 -3.40 35.06 0.06
C ASN A 421 -4.26 34.27 -0.96
N THR A 422 -3.63 33.65 -1.96
CA THR A 422 -4.30 32.80 -2.95
C THR A 422 -3.38 31.64 -3.31
N PRO A 423 -3.82 30.37 -3.15
CA PRO A 423 -3.03 29.22 -3.59
C PRO A 423 -2.91 29.22 -5.12
N MET A 424 -1.78 28.73 -5.64
CA MET A 424 -1.58 28.61 -7.10
C MET A 424 -2.41 27.46 -7.67
N TYR A 425 -2.57 26.39 -6.90
CA TYR A 425 -3.40 25.24 -7.26
C TYR A 425 -4.07 24.65 -6.02
N SER A 426 -5.22 24.00 -6.23
CA SER A 426 -5.93 23.28 -5.18
C SER A 426 -6.60 22.04 -5.75
N HIS A 427 -6.53 20.93 -5.01
CA HIS A 427 -7.18 19.68 -5.37
C HIS A 427 -7.88 19.04 -4.17
N LYS A 428 -9.01 18.36 -4.42
CA LYS A 428 -9.79 17.69 -3.38
C LYS A 428 -9.67 16.18 -3.48
N PHE A 429 -9.41 15.52 -2.35
CA PHE A 429 -9.34 14.08 -2.21
C PHE A 429 -10.35 13.61 -1.18
N SER A 430 -10.93 12.43 -1.41
CA SER A 430 -11.69 11.72 -0.37
C SER A 430 -10.78 10.70 0.29
N ILE A 431 -10.75 10.66 1.62
CA ILE A 431 -10.05 9.62 2.37
C ILE A 431 -10.85 8.32 2.29
N VAL A 432 -10.22 7.28 1.77
CA VAL A 432 -10.83 5.97 1.57
C VAL A 432 -10.34 4.96 2.61
N GLU A 433 -10.96 3.78 2.68
CA GLU A 433 -10.55 2.74 3.64
C GLU A 433 -9.08 2.33 3.46
N SER A 434 -8.61 2.26 2.21
CA SER A 434 -7.22 1.92 1.90
C SER A 434 -6.18 2.96 2.37
N ASP A 435 -6.61 4.17 2.76
CA ASP A 435 -5.74 5.22 3.34
C ASP A 435 -5.55 5.09 4.85
N ILE A 436 -6.33 4.23 5.50
CA ILE A 436 -6.39 4.13 6.96
C ILE A 436 -5.35 3.15 7.50
N ASP A 437 -4.74 3.53 8.63
CA ASP A 437 -3.81 2.68 9.37
C ASP A 437 -4.49 1.87 10.49
N GLY A 438 -3.69 1.11 11.24
CA GLY A 438 -4.16 0.28 12.36
C GLY A 438 -4.88 1.04 13.47
N ASN A 439 -4.69 2.37 13.55
CA ASN A 439 -5.33 3.22 14.56
C ASN A 439 -6.66 3.80 14.09
N GLY A 440 -7.09 3.51 12.85
CA GLY A 440 -8.35 4.01 12.30
C GLY A 440 -8.27 5.42 11.73
N HIS A 441 -7.07 5.99 11.58
CA HIS A 441 -6.85 7.32 11.00
C HIS A 441 -6.04 7.23 9.70
N THR A 442 -6.04 8.31 8.93
CA THR A 442 -5.27 8.42 7.69
C THR A 442 -3.79 8.24 7.98
N ASN A 443 -3.16 7.27 7.32
CA ASN A 443 -1.74 7.00 7.48
C ASN A 443 -0.91 8.23 7.08
N GLN A 444 0.11 8.59 7.86
CA GLN A 444 0.92 9.80 7.62
C GLN A 444 1.49 9.90 6.19
N SER A 445 1.85 8.76 5.60
CA SER A 445 2.45 8.71 4.26
C SER A 445 1.45 9.04 3.15
N VAL A 446 0.15 8.90 3.43
CA VAL A 446 -0.92 9.31 2.52
C VAL A 446 -0.86 10.82 2.34
N PHE A 447 -0.53 11.62 3.36
CA PHE A 447 -0.41 13.06 3.12
C PHE A 447 0.74 13.41 2.16
N ILE A 448 1.85 12.66 2.14
CA ILE A 448 2.89 12.81 1.11
C ILE A 448 2.33 12.49 -0.27
N ARG A 449 1.54 11.41 -0.38
CA ARG A 449 0.80 11.07 -1.61
C ARG A 449 0.01 12.25 -2.13
N LEU A 450 -0.90 12.77 -1.29
CA LEU A 450 -1.84 13.79 -1.72
C LEU A 450 -1.11 15.07 -2.15
N CYS A 451 -0.04 15.45 -1.45
CA CYS A 451 0.82 16.56 -1.86
C CYS A 451 1.54 16.28 -3.19
N SER A 452 2.10 15.09 -3.38
CA SER A 452 2.75 14.69 -4.65
C SER A 452 1.75 14.69 -5.82
N ASP A 453 0.57 14.11 -5.65
CA ASP A 453 -0.47 14.05 -6.67
C ASP A 453 -0.95 15.48 -7.03
N THR A 454 -1.12 16.34 -6.01
CA THR A 454 -1.46 17.77 -6.22
C THR A 454 -0.36 18.53 -6.97
N ALA A 455 0.91 18.23 -6.71
CA ALA A 455 2.02 18.80 -7.45
C ALA A 455 2.00 18.37 -8.93
N VAL A 456 1.77 17.08 -9.22
CA VAL A 456 1.66 16.57 -10.60
C VAL A 456 0.53 17.27 -11.35
N LEU A 457 -0.65 17.33 -10.74
CA LEU A 457 -1.83 17.94 -11.35
C LEU A 457 -1.65 19.44 -11.58
N GLY A 458 -1.10 20.17 -10.59
CA GLY A 458 -0.83 21.60 -10.72
C GLY A 458 0.24 21.92 -11.77
N THR A 459 1.28 21.09 -11.91
CA THR A 459 2.30 21.26 -12.97
C THR A 459 1.69 21.00 -14.35
N LYS A 460 0.88 19.95 -14.51
CA LYS A 460 0.18 19.66 -15.76
C LYS A 460 -0.81 20.77 -16.15
N ALA A 461 -1.41 21.42 -15.16
CA ALA A 461 -2.28 22.59 -15.35
C ALA A 461 -1.49 23.90 -15.63
N GLY A 462 -0.16 23.89 -15.58
CA GLY A 462 0.68 25.07 -15.80
C GLY A 462 0.60 26.11 -14.68
N CYS A 463 0.22 25.70 -13.46
CA CYS A 463 -0.01 26.62 -12.34
C CYS A 463 1.29 27.08 -11.64
N TYR A 464 2.41 26.42 -11.90
CA TYR A 464 3.68 26.70 -11.22
C TYR A 464 4.70 27.31 -12.21
N PRO A 465 5.21 28.53 -11.97
CA PRO A 465 6.11 29.20 -12.91
C PRO A 465 7.45 28.49 -13.15
N SER A 466 8.02 27.86 -12.13
CA SER A 466 9.36 27.24 -12.18
C SER A 466 9.32 25.75 -12.51
N LEU A 467 8.18 25.10 -12.29
CA LEU A 467 7.95 23.68 -12.57
C LEU A 467 7.14 23.52 -13.85
N SER A 468 7.75 22.95 -14.89
CA SER A 468 7.10 22.74 -16.19
C SER A 468 7.21 21.30 -16.67
N GLY A 469 6.23 20.87 -17.46
CA GLY A 469 6.18 19.51 -17.99
C GLY A 469 5.77 18.47 -16.95
N ASP A 470 6.58 17.45 -16.77
CA ASP A 470 6.30 16.36 -15.84
C ASP A 470 7.06 16.59 -14.52
N VAL A 471 6.34 16.86 -13.43
CA VAL A 471 6.94 17.12 -12.12
C VAL A 471 7.74 15.93 -11.59
N LEU A 472 7.45 14.71 -12.06
CA LEU A 472 8.20 13.51 -11.66
C LEU A 472 9.63 13.51 -12.17
N LYS A 473 9.90 14.34 -13.20
CA LYS A 473 11.26 14.62 -13.67
C LYS A 473 12.02 15.54 -12.71
N TYR A 474 11.36 16.15 -11.73
CA TYR A 474 12.02 16.91 -10.68
C TYR A 474 12.25 15.99 -9.49
N ARG A 475 13.52 15.69 -9.21
CA ARG A 475 13.90 14.87 -8.07
C ARG A 475 13.65 15.64 -6.77
N VAL A 476 12.88 15.06 -5.86
CA VAL A 476 12.65 15.63 -4.52
C VAL A 476 13.95 15.54 -3.71
N LYS A 477 14.42 16.67 -3.21
CA LYS A 477 15.58 16.78 -2.33
C LYS A 477 15.18 16.72 -0.87
N LYS A 478 14.08 17.39 -0.49
CA LYS A 478 13.63 17.48 0.89
C LYS A 478 12.12 17.38 0.96
N ILE A 479 11.62 16.63 1.93
CA ILE A 479 10.23 16.63 2.37
C ILE A 479 10.20 17.05 3.82
N ALA A 480 9.37 18.01 4.17
CA ALA A 480 9.06 18.34 5.55
C ALA A 480 7.53 18.34 5.74
N MET A 481 7.06 17.83 6.87
CA MET A 481 5.64 17.75 7.20
C MET A 481 5.40 18.07 8.67
N LEU A 482 4.37 18.86 8.92
CA LEU A 482 3.87 19.20 10.24
C LEU A 482 2.41 18.74 10.34
N PHE A 483 2.16 17.71 11.13
CA PHE A 483 0.84 17.11 11.33
C PHE A 483 0.16 17.74 12.54
N GLN A 484 -0.96 18.41 12.33
CA GLN A 484 -1.69 19.15 13.36
C GLN A 484 -2.93 18.40 13.85
N GLU A 485 -3.61 17.72 12.95
CA GLU A 485 -4.84 16.97 13.23
C GLU A 485 -4.90 15.67 12.41
N GLU A 486 -5.85 14.81 12.78
CA GLU A 486 -6.13 13.53 12.12
C GLU A 486 -7.27 13.65 11.12
N SER A 487 -7.26 12.80 10.09
CA SER A 487 -8.39 12.60 9.17
C SER A 487 -8.85 11.14 9.16
N LEU A 488 -10.14 10.96 8.91
CA LEU A 488 -10.87 9.69 8.98
C LEU A 488 -11.43 9.30 7.61
N VAL A 489 -11.92 8.06 7.48
CA VAL A 489 -12.63 7.60 6.27
C VAL A 489 -13.81 8.50 5.97
N GLY A 490 -13.94 8.90 4.71
CA GLY A 490 -15.01 9.78 4.23
C GLY A 490 -14.70 11.26 4.37
N ASP A 491 -13.64 11.66 5.09
CA ASP A 491 -13.20 13.05 5.11
C ASP A 491 -12.85 13.52 3.69
N MET A 492 -13.29 14.72 3.34
CA MET A 492 -12.90 15.41 2.12
C MET A 492 -11.79 16.41 2.44
N LEU A 493 -10.60 16.15 1.92
CA LEU A 493 -9.43 16.97 2.14
C LEU A 493 -9.14 17.83 0.92
N GLU A 494 -8.89 19.11 1.14
CA GLU A 494 -8.39 20.03 0.13
C GLU A 494 -6.89 20.23 0.31
N VAL A 495 -6.09 19.89 -0.70
CA VAL A 495 -4.66 20.17 -0.74
C VAL A 495 -4.44 21.40 -1.60
N GLN A 496 -3.97 22.46 -0.97
CA GLN A 496 -3.60 23.72 -1.62
C GLN A 496 -2.08 23.78 -1.76
N SER A 497 -1.58 24.32 -2.87
CA SER A 497 -0.15 24.36 -3.16
C SER A 497 0.29 25.64 -3.85
N TRP A 498 1.55 26.02 -3.65
CA TRP A 498 2.18 27.19 -4.26
C TRP A 498 3.71 27.08 -4.28
N GLU A 499 4.35 27.79 -5.22
CA GLU A 499 5.81 27.93 -5.24
C GLU A 499 6.31 28.92 -4.19
N ILE A 500 7.45 28.62 -3.58
CA ILE A 500 8.12 29.52 -2.64
C ILE A 500 8.91 30.56 -3.43
N SER A 501 8.52 31.82 -3.39
CA SER A 501 9.19 32.90 -4.16
C SER A 501 10.69 33.04 -3.84
N SER A 502 11.10 32.74 -2.60
CA SER A 502 12.51 32.81 -2.18
C SER A 502 13.32 31.54 -2.51
N LYS A 503 12.67 30.46 -2.92
CA LYS A 503 13.28 29.18 -3.27
C LYS A 503 12.60 28.60 -4.53
N PRO A 504 13.01 29.06 -5.73
CA PRO A 504 12.53 28.50 -6.99
C PRO A 504 12.65 26.96 -6.97
N VAL A 505 11.73 26.26 -7.64
CA VAL A 505 11.59 24.79 -7.60
C VAL A 505 11.39 24.21 -6.19
N SER A 506 10.65 24.90 -5.33
CA SER A 506 10.13 24.37 -4.06
C SER A 506 8.64 24.67 -3.96
N LEU A 507 7.88 23.71 -3.45
CA LEU A 507 6.43 23.83 -3.24
C LEU A 507 6.12 23.74 -1.75
N GLU A 508 5.23 24.61 -1.29
CA GLU A 508 4.55 24.46 0.00
C GLU A 508 3.13 23.96 -0.24
N PHE A 509 2.60 23.25 0.75
CA PHE A 509 1.29 22.65 0.73
C PHE A 509 0.56 22.88 2.05
N LEU A 510 -0.74 23.09 1.93
CA LEU A 510 -1.68 23.12 3.04
C LEU A 510 -2.76 22.07 2.79
N VAL A 511 -2.87 21.09 3.69
CA VAL A 511 -3.97 20.12 3.66
C VAL A 511 -5.03 20.57 4.64
N LYS A 512 -6.25 20.77 4.15
CA LYS A 512 -7.38 21.26 4.92
C LYS A 512 -8.53 20.26 4.95
N ARG A 513 -9.23 20.20 6.09
CA ARG A 513 -10.58 19.61 6.20
C ARG A 513 -11.55 20.75 6.47
N GLY A 514 -12.29 21.17 5.45
CA GLY A 514 -13.08 22.41 5.54
C GLY A 514 -12.18 23.63 5.80
N GLN A 515 -12.31 24.26 6.96
CA GLN A 515 -11.45 25.39 7.35
C GLN A 515 -10.23 24.98 8.17
N ASP A 516 -10.21 23.76 8.71
CA ASP A 516 -9.17 23.32 9.62
C ASP A 516 -7.92 22.91 8.84
N CYS A 517 -6.77 23.43 9.27
CA CYS A 517 -5.46 23.06 8.72
C CYS A 517 -4.95 21.81 9.44
N ILE A 518 -5.03 20.66 8.77
CA ILE A 518 -4.67 19.38 9.36
C ILE A 518 -3.18 19.04 9.15
N VAL A 519 -2.60 19.42 8.01
CA VAL A 519 -1.19 19.16 7.68
C VAL A 519 -0.60 20.32 6.90
N ARG A 520 0.65 20.67 7.22
CA ARG A 520 1.50 21.54 6.39
C ARG A 520 2.65 20.72 5.84
N CYS A 521 3.02 20.97 4.60
CA CYS A 521 4.09 20.23 3.95
C CYS A 521 4.92 21.12 3.03
N SER A 522 6.21 20.82 2.93
CA SER A 522 7.15 21.48 2.03
C SER A 522 7.92 20.44 1.25
N PHE A 523 7.94 20.56 -0.08
CA PHE A 523 8.81 19.81 -0.97
C PHE A 523 9.85 20.74 -1.58
N GLU A 524 11.12 20.48 -1.33
CA GLU A 524 12.22 21.11 -2.07
C GLU A 524 12.73 20.14 -3.13
N PHE A 525 12.90 20.59 -4.37
CA PHE A 525 13.42 19.79 -5.47
C PHE A 525 14.89 20.11 -5.78
N PHE A 526 15.60 19.20 -6.44
CA PHE A 526 16.94 19.50 -6.97
C PHE A 526 16.82 20.47 -8.17
N ALA A 527 17.65 21.52 -8.19
CA ALA A 527 17.69 22.49 -9.28
C ALA A 527 18.69 22.11 -10.40
N GLY A 528 18.50 22.67 -11.61
CA GLY A 528 19.46 22.58 -12.72
C GLY A 528 19.62 21.18 -13.31
N GLU A 529 20.82 20.82 -13.77
CA GLU A 529 21.10 19.48 -14.34
C GLU A 529 20.83 18.34 -13.35
N ARG A 530 20.95 18.60 -12.04
CA ARG A 530 20.64 17.63 -10.99
C ARG A 530 19.15 17.31 -10.88
N ALA A 531 18.28 18.13 -11.45
CA ALA A 531 16.86 17.79 -11.59
C ALA A 531 16.69 16.54 -12.48
N LYS A 532 17.56 16.35 -13.48
CA LYS A 532 17.43 15.30 -14.52
C LYS A 532 18.20 13.99 -14.23
N LEU A 533 18.81 13.87 -13.04
CA LEU A 533 19.60 12.69 -12.63
C LEU A 533 18.78 11.40 -12.51
#